data_AF-A0A924WJT1-F1
#
_entry.id   AF-A0A924WJT1-F1
#
_cell.length_a   1.000
_cell.length_b   1.000
_cell.length_c   1.000
_cell.angle_alpha   90.00
_cell.angle_beta   90.00
_cell.angle_gamma   90.00
#
_symmetry.space_group_name_H-M   'P 1'
#
loop_
_entity.id
_entity.type
_entity.pdbx_description
1 polymer ?
#
loop_
_entity_poly.entity_id
_entity_poly.type
_entity_poly.pdbx_seq_one_letter_code
_entity_poly.pdbx_strand_id
1 'polypeptide(L)'
;MKKHLLFLAICLLCQIAGISQTLPEVDTPITSRNYFEICQQLDAYFADEYDADEDTECWDNSFVKYQRWKWWWRDRVQTDGAFPNLRAQWLDYQKHFVAAAQNRDGQPTWVNEGPSKNPNGGYWGMGRTKHV
;
A
#
# COMPACT_ATOMS: atom_id res chain seq x y z
N MET A 1 -19.47 24.67 -14.54
CA MET A 1 -19.63 23.45 -13.71
C MET A 1 -18.96 22.21 -14.32
N LYS A 2 -19.29 21.78 -15.55
CA LYS A 2 -18.67 20.60 -16.19
C LYS A 2 -17.14 20.63 -16.28
N LYS A 3 -16.53 21.81 -16.52
CA LYS A 3 -15.06 21.97 -16.63
C LYS A 3 -14.32 21.73 -15.30
N HIS A 4 -14.88 22.14 -14.17
CA HIS A 4 -14.29 21.90 -12.85
C HIS A 4 -14.44 20.43 -12.42
N LEU A 5 -15.53 19.78 -12.83
CA LEU A 5 -15.76 18.36 -12.58
C LEU A 5 -14.78 17.49 -13.38
N LEU A 6 -14.46 17.89 -14.62
CA LEU A 6 -13.42 17.28 -15.44
C LEU A 6 -12.02 17.44 -14.80
N PHE A 7 -11.71 18.65 -14.32
CA PHE A 7 -10.42 18.93 -13.69
C PHE A 7 -10.22 18.10 -12.41
N LEU A 8 -11.28 17.99 -11.59
CA LEU A 8 -11.26 17.20 -10.37
C LEU A 8 -11.13 15.69 -10.65
N ALA A 9 -11.77 15.19 -11.72
CA ALA A 9 -11.60 13.81 -12.18
C ALA A 9 -10.17 13.51 -12.64
N ILE A 10 -9.51 14.44 -13.34
CA ILE A 10 -8.11 14.31 -13.77
C ILE A 10 -7.18 14.28 -12.55
N CYS A 11 -7.39 15.16 -11.57
CA CYS A 11 -6.61 15.15 -10.31
C CYS A 11 -6.78 13.84 -9.52
N LEU A 12 -7.98 13.24 -9.52
CA LEU A 12 -8.24 11.96 -8.85
C LEU A 12 -7.59 10.77 -9.56
N LEU A 13 -7.53 10.78 -10.90
CA LEU A 13 -6.88 9.73 -11.68
C LEU A 13 -5.35 9.74 -11.53
N CYS A 14 -4.73 10.92 -11.39
CA CYS A 14 -3.28 11.03 -11.18
C CYS A 14 -2.81 10.47 -9.82
N GLN A 15 -3.70 10.37 -8.83
CA GLN A 15 -3.36 9.83 -7.50
C GLN A 15 -3.22 8.30 -7.49
N ILE A 16 -3.78 7.59 -8.49
CA ILE A 16 -3.83 6.12 -8.51
C ILE A 16 -2.47 5.52 -8.92
N ALA A 17 -1.67 6.24 -9.72
CA ALA A 17 -0.36 5.76 -10.17
C ALA A 17 0.71 5.76 -9.05
N GLY A 18 0.54 6.55 -8.00
CA GLY A 18 1.56 6.75 -6.96
C GLY A 18 1.64 5.70 -5.86
N ILE A 19 0.74 4.70 -5.85
CA ILE A 19 0.60 3.76 -4.71
C ILE A 19 1.02 2.32 -5.09
N SER A 20 1.38 2.06 -6.35
CA SER A 20 1.73 0.71 -6.78
C SER A 20 3.19 0.39 -6.49
N GLN A 21 3.46 -0.39 -5.44
CA GLN A 21 4.78 -1.00 -5.17
C GLN A 21 5.03 -2.17 -6.13
N THR A 22 5.13 -1.85 -7.41
CA THR A 22 5.47 -2.82 -8.46
C THR A 22 6.96 -3.11 -8.47
N LEU A 23 7.29 -4.26 -9.02
CA LEU A 23 8.67 -4.64 -9.32
C LEU A 23 9.25 -3.57 -10.27
N PRO A 24 10.49 -3.11 -10.08
CA PRO A 24 11.07 -2.09 -10.96
C PRO A 24 11.21 -2.61 -12.38
N GLU A 25 11.17 -1.69 -13.34
CA GLU A 25 11.53 -1.98 -14.72
C GLU A 25 13.06 -2.09 -14.79
N VAL A 26 13.53 -3.25 -15.23
CA VAL A 26 14.95 -3.60 -15.35
C VAL A 26 15.17 -4.16 -16.75
N ASP A 27 16.34 -3.92 -17.33
CA ASP A 27 16.64 -4.35 -18.70
C ASP A 27 16.69 -5.88 -18.85
N THR A 28 16.98 -6.60 -17.76
CA THR A 28 16.97 -8.05 -17.76
C THR A 28 15.54 -8.61 -17.59
N PRO A 29 15.05 -9.47 -18.50
CA PRO A 29 13.74 -10.08 -18.36
C PRO A 29 13.70 -11.02 -17.15
N ILE A 30 12.70 -10.82 -16.29
CA ILE A 30 12.52 -11.60 -15.08
C ILE A 30 11.87 -12.93 -15.45
N THR A 31 12.64 -14.00 -15.28
CA THR A 31 12.30 -15.32 -15.85
C THR A 31 11.40 -16.14 -14.92
N SER A 32 11.50 -15.88 -13.61
CA SER A 32 10.77 -16.62 -12.60
C SER A 32 9.52 -15.91 -12.09
N ARG A 33 8.59 -16.71 -11.58
CA ARG A 33 7.40 -16.27 -10.83
C ARG A 33 7.52 -16.53 -9.32
N ASN A 34 8.63 -17.10 -8.86
CA ASN A 34 8.89 -17.37 -7.46
C ASN A 34 9.67 -16.20 -6.84
N TYR A 35 9.27 -15.76 -5.64
CA TYR A 35 9.90 -14.63 -4.96
C TYR A 35 11.39 -14.83 -4.71
N PHE A 36 11.82 -16.02 -4.28
CA PHE A 36 13.22 -16.29 -3.95
C PHE A 36 14.10 -16.24 -5.20
N GLU A 37 13.63 -16.82 -6.30
CA GLU A 37 14.34 -16.80 -7.59
C GLU A 37 14.42 -15.38 -8.17
N ILE A 38 13.33 -14.58 -8.05
CA ILE A 38 13.33 -13.17 -8.45
C ILE A 38 14.35 -12.38 -7.63
N CYS A 39 14.39 -12.57 -6.31
CA CYS A 39 15.36 -11.90 -5.44
C CYS A 39 16.78 -12.30 -5.80
N GLN A 40 17.04 -13.58 -6.04
CA GLN A 40 18.37 -14.05 -6.43
C GLN A 40 18.84 -13.43 -7.74
N GLN A 41 17.94 -13.37 -8.74
CA GLN A 41 18.24 -12.76 -10.04
C GLN A 41 18.54 -11.27 -9.90
N LEU A 42 17.70 -10.52 -9.18
CA LEU A 42 17.86 -9.08 -9.03
C LEU A 42 19.00 -8.70 -8.09
N ASP A 43 19.27 -9.50 -7.05
CA ASP A 43 20.46 -9.32 -6.22
C ASP A 43 21.74 -9.49 -7.06
N ALA A 44 21.76 -10.44 -8.00
CA ALA A 44 22.90 -10.59 -8.91
C ALA A 44 23.01 -9.44 -9.91
N TYR A 45 21.88 -8.96 -10.45
CA TYR A 45 21.86 -7.82 -11.37
C TYR A 45 22.39 -6.54 -10.70
N PHE A 46 21.83 -6.17 -9.54
CA PHE A 46 22.24 -4.95 -8.84
C PHE A 46 23.60 -5.09 -8.13
N ALA A 47 24.20 -6.28 -8.06
CA ALA A 47 25.57 -6.40 -7.59
C ALA A 47 26.60 -5.87 -8.60
N ASP A 48 26.25 -5.87 -9.90
CA ASP A 48 27.11 -5.40 -11.00
C ASP A 48 26.70 -3.99 -11.45
N GLU A 49 25.39 -3.72 -11.51
CA GLU A 49 24.84 -2.47 -12.06
C GLU A 49 24.84 -1.30 -11.06
N TYR A 50 24.67 -1.56 -9.77
CA TYR A 50 24.48 -0.49 -8.78
C TYR A 50 25.82 0.06 -8.27
N ASP A 51 26.11 1.32 -8.57
CA ASP A 51 27.23 2.07 -7.99
C ASP A 51 26.71 3.12 -7.00
N ALA A 52 27.03 2.94 -5.71
CA ALA A 52 26.58 3.82 -4.65
C ALA A 52 27.15 5.24 -4.74
N ASP A 53 28.31 5.42 -5.38
CA ASP A 53 28.96 6.72 -5.51
C ASP A 53 28.38 7.51 -6.70
N GLU A 54 28.05 6.83 -7.80
CA GLU A 54 27.44 7.46 -9.00
C GLU A 54 25.92 7.66 -8.86
N ASP A 55 25.19 6.74 -8.22
CA ASP A 55 23.72 6.78 -8.09
C ASP A 55 23.18 7.69 -6.98
N THR A 56 24.01 8.59 -6.42
CA THR A 56 23.62 9.50 -5.34
C THR A 56 22.62 10.58 -5.78
N GLU A 57 22.46 10.82 -7.08
CA GLU A 57 21.67 11.94 -7.63
C GLU A 57 20.14 11.68 -7.61
N CYS A 58 19.70 10.42 -7.55
CA CYS A 58 18.28 10.06 -7.56
C CYS A 58 17.86 9.20 -6.35
N TRP A 59 17.09 9.81 -5.44
CA TRP A 59 16.58 9.17 -4.22
C TRP A 59 15.61 7.99 -4.44
N ASP A 60 15.04 7.83 -5.64
CA ASP A 60 14.10 6.75 -6.00
C ASP A 60 14.54 6.04 -7.30
N ASN A 61 15.82 5.65 -7.34
CA ASN A 61 16.38 4.84 -8.43
C ASN A 61 15.79 3.40 -8.44
N SER A 62 16.10 2.64 -9.50
CA SER A 62 15.57 1.27 -9.68
C SER A 62 15.99 0.32 -8.56
N PHE A 63 17.19 0.49 -8.00
CA PHE A 63 17.66 -0.29 -6.86
C PHE A 63 16.83 -0.03 -5.59
N VAL A 64 16.54 1.24 -5.27
CA VAL A 64 15.71 1.62 -4.12
C VAL A 64 14.28 1.07 -4.28
N LYS A 65 13.72 1.13 -5.48
CA LYS A 65 12.42 0.53 -5.81
C LYS A 65 12.44 -0.99 -5.60
N TYR A 66 13.49 -1.66 -6.06
CA TYR A 66 13.71 -3.09 -5.83
C TYR A 66 13.75 -3.40 -4.33
N GLN A 67 14.53 -2.67 -3.54
CA GLN A 67 14.64 -2.89 -2.09
C GLN A 67 13.29 -2.70 -1.37
N ARG A 68 12.51 -1.69 -1.76
CA ARG A 68 11.16 -1.46 -1.24
C ARG A 68 10.23 -2.63 -1.56
N TRP A 69 10.27 -3.11 -2.81
CA TRP A 69 9.50 -4.28 -3.24
C TRP A 69 9.93 -5.55 -2.50
N LYS A 70 11.25 -5.79 -2.36
CA LYS A 70 11.84 -6.94 -1.67
C LYS A 70 11.40 -6.99 -0.21
N TRP A 71 11.49 -5.84 0.48
CA TRP A 71 11.06 -5.70 1.87
C TRP A 71 9.55 -5.92 2.03
N TRP A 72 8.74 -5.36 1.12
CA TRP A 72 7.29 -5.53 1.16
C TRP A 72 6.87 -6.99 1.01
N TRP A 73 7.49 -7.73 0.10
CA TRP A 73 7.10 -9.12 -0.17
C TRP A 73 7.70 -10.14 0.80
N ARG A 74 8.78 -9.82 1.50
CA ARG A 74 9.49 -10.72 2.44
C ARG A 74 8.55 -11.51 3.37
N ASP A 75 7.57 -10.83 3.96
CA ASP A 75 6.68 -11.42 4.97
C ASP A 75 5.28 -11.77 4.40
N ARG A 76 5.07 -11.59 3.09
CA ARG A 76 3.77 -11.74 2.41
C ARG A 76 3.74 -12.90 1.43
N VAL A 77 4.88 -13.54 1.18
CA VAL A 77 4.99 -14.74 0.35
C VAL A 77 4.79 -16.00 1.18
N GLN A 78 4.42 -17.08 0.52
CA GLN A 78 4.33 -18.40 1.15
C GLN A 78 5.73 -18.95 1.45
N THR A 79 5.80 -20.00 2.25
CA THR A 79 7.08 -20.63 2.67
C THR A 79 7.88 -21.20 1.50
N ASP A 80 7.21 -21.54 0.41
CA ASP A 80 7.81 -22.00 -0.85
C ASP A 80 8.23 -20.84 -1.78
N GLY A 81 7.97 -19.58 -1.39
CA GLY A 81 8.25 -18.40 -2.20
C GLY A 81 7.16 -18.06 -3.21
N ALA A 82 6.04 -18.80 -3.21
CA ALA A 82 4.90 -18.49 -4.06
C ALA A 82 4.17 -17.24 -3.56
N PHE A 83 3.77 -16.38 -4.50
CA PHE A 83 2.92 -15.24 -4.19
C PHE A 83 1.51 -15.70 -3.75
N PRO A 84 0.88 -15.02 -2.79
CA PRO A 84 -0.46 -15.33 -2.36
C PRO A 84 -1.46 -15.08 -3.49
N ASN A 85 -2.55 -15.85 -3.51
CA ASN A 85 -3.64 -15.61 -4.45
C ASN A 85 -4.46 -14.38 -4.00
N LEU A 86 -4.09 -13.22 -4.54
CA LEU A 86 -4.72 -11.93 -4.26
C LEU A 86 -6.24 -11.95 -4.49
N ARG A 87 -6.72 -12.68 -5.50
CA ARG A 87 -8.15 -12.79 -5.79
C ARG A 87 -8.88 -13.57 -4.70
N ALA A 88 -8.31 -14.67 -4.23
CA ALA A 88 -8.89 -15.45 -3.14
C ALA A 88 -8.95 -14.61 -1.86
N GLN A 89 -7.86 -13.91 -1.52
CA GLN A 89 -7.79 -13.04 -0.35
C GLN A 89 -8.83 -11.91 -0.41
N TRP A 90 -9.02 -11.29 -1.58
CA TRP A 90 -10.03 -10.26 -1.77
C TRP A 90 -11.46 -10.81 -1.61
N LEU A 91 -11.74 -12.00 -2.16
CA LEU A 91 -13.05 -12.65 -2.01
C LEU A 91 -13.34 -12.97 -0.53
N ASP A 92 -12.36 -13.46 0.22
CA ASP A 92 -12.53 -13.74 1.64
C ASP A 92 -12.72 -12.47 2.47
N TYR A 93 -11.95 -11.42 2.18
CA TYR A 93 -12.16 -10.10 2.77
C TYR A 93 -13.60 -9.60 2.52
N GLN A 94 -14.10 -9.71 1.28
CA GLN A 94 -15.44 -9.28 0.94
C GLN A 94 -16.52 -10.07 1.70
N LYS A 95 -16.35 -11.39 1.88
CA LYS A 95 -17.27 -12.20 2.70
C LYS A 95 -17.31 -11.70 4.14
N HIS A 96 -16.15 -11.44 4.75
CA HIS A 96 -16.08 -10.94 6.13
C HIS A 96 -16.65 -9.52 6.28
N PHE A 97 -16.41 -8.64 5.31
CA PHE A 97 -16.96 -7.29 5.32
C PHE A 97 -18.49 -7.29 5.20
N VAL A 98 -19.05 -8.12 4.31
CA VAL A 98 -20.51 -8.28 4.16
C VAL A 98 -21.12 -8.88 5.43
N ALA A 99 -20.48 -9.88 6.04
CA ALA A 99 -20.93 -10.48 7.30
C ALA A 99 -20.90 -9.47 8.47
N ALA A 100 -19.89 -8.62 8.54
CA ALA A 100 -19.80 -7.56 9.55
C ALA A 100 -20.88 -6.48 9.36
N ALA A 101 -21.21 -6.13 8.12
CA ALA A 101 -22.27 -5.16 7.82
C ALA A 101 -23.68 -5.65 8.22
N GLN A 102 -23.89 -6.97 8.26
CA GLN A 102 -25.17 -7.58 8.66
C GLN A 102 -25.34 -7.72 10.17
N ASN A 103 -24.26 -7.56 10.96
CA ASN A 103 -24.29 -7.72 12.41
C ASN A 103 -24.45 -6.36 13.11
N ARG A 104 -25.61 -5.72 12.99
CA ARG A 104 -25.95 -4.47 13.71
C ARG A 104 -26.13 -4.69 15.22
N ASP A 105 -26.40 -5.91 15.65
CA ASP A 105 -26.67 -6.25 17.06
C ASP A 105 -25.39 -6.47 17.88
N GLY A 106 -24.25 -6.68 17.23
CA GLY A 106 -22.92 -6.79 17.85
C GLY A 106 -22.13 -5.48 17.86
N GLN A 107 -22.79 -4.32 17.67
CA GLN A 107 -22.10 -3.04 17.74
C GLN A 107 -21.58 -2.81 19.17
N PRO A 108 -20.31 -2.39 19.35
CA PRO A 108 -19.79 -2.10 20.67
C PRO A 108 -20.68 -1.08 21.40
N THR A 109 -21.04 -1.37 22.66
CA THR A 109 -21.77 -0.45 23.55
C THR A 109 -20.96 0.79 23.92
N TRP A 110 -19.73 0.91 23.41
CA TRP A 110 -18.86 2.05 23.61
C TRP A 110 -19.45 3.30 22.96
N VAL A 111 -19.97 4.20 23.79
CA VAL A 111 -20.36 5.55 23.38
C VAL A 111 -19.13 6.44 23.46
N ASN A 112 -18.91 7.26 22.45
CA ASN A 112 -17.84 8.26 22.49
C ASN A 112 -18.17 9.33 23.54
N GLU A 113 -17.38 9.42 24.62
CA GLU A 113 -17.50 10.49 25.64
C GLU A 113 -16.88 11.82 25.19
N GLY A 114 -16.26 11.86 24.01
CA GLY A 114 -15.62 13.04 23.45
C GLY A 114 -16.60 14.03 22.81
N PRO A 115 -16.15 15.26 22.48
CA PRO A 115 -17.02 16.34 22.06
C PRO A 115 -17.87 15.97 20.83
N SER A 116 -19.19 15.89 21.03
CA SER A 116 -20.17 15.50 20.01
C SER A 116 -20.55 16.65 19.06
N LYS A 117 -20.08 17.87 19.34
CA LYS A 117 -20.30 19.06 18.51
C LYS A 117 -19.04 19.91 18.49
N ASN A 118 -18.59 20.28 17.29
CA ASN A 118 -17.52 21.26 17.08
C ASN A 118 -18.15 22.57 16.56
N PRO A 119 -18.32 23.60 17.41
CA PRO A 119 -18.93 24.86 16.97
C PRO A 119 -18.02 25.69 16.05
N ASN A 120 -16.70 25.44 16.00
CA ASN A 120 -15.74 26.36 15.38
C ASN A 120 -14.97 25.81 14.18
N GLY A 121 -15.21 24.58 13.74
CA GLY A 121 -14.57 23.98 12.55
C GLY A 121 -13.06 23.78 12.71
N GLY A 122 -12.62 22.53 12.87
CA GLY A 122 -11.20 22.20 13.04
C GLY A 122 -10.98 20.77 13.50
N TYR A 123 -9.75 20.44 13.90
CA TYR A 123 -9.38 19.12 14.41
C TYR A 123 -10.19 18.77 15.67
N TRP A 124 -10.85 17.61 15.66
CA TRP A 124 -11.88 17.24 16.63
C TRP A 124 -11.34 16.75 17.98
N GLY A 125 -10.02 16.63 18.14
CA GLY A 125 -9.42 16.18 19.40
C GLY A 125 -9.90 14.80 19.86
N MET A 126 -10.46 13.99 18.94
CA MET A 126 -11.05 12.68 19.23
C MET A 126 -9.96 11.79 19.86
N GLY A 127 -10.15 11.37 21.10
CA GLY A 127 -9.15 10.64 21.91
C GLY A 127 -8.48 11.43 23.04
N ARG A 128 -8.82 12.72 23.27
CA ARG A 128 -8.35 13.46 24.45
C ARG A 128 -9.28 13.25 25.64
N THR A 129 -8.78 12.66 26.73
CA THR A 129 -9.47 12.37 28.00
C THR A 129 -9.58 13.56 28.95
N LYS A 130 -9.56 14.79 28.43
CA LYS A 130 -9.73 15.97 29.29
C LYS A 130 -11.22 16.22 29.43
N HIS A 131 -11.79 15.76 30.54
CA HIS A 131 -13.11 16.15 31.01
C HIS A 131 -13.22 17.69 30.95
N VAL A 132 -14.27 18.18 30.29
CA VAL A 132 -14.73 19.57 30.38
C VAL A 132 -15.98 19.61 31.23
#